data_AF-E6W7H4-F1
#
_entry.id   AF-E6W7H4-F1
#
_cell.length_a   1.000
_cell.length_b   1.000
_cell.length_c   1.000
_cell.angle_alpha   90.00
_cell.angle_beta   90.00
_cell.angle_gamma   90.00
#
_symmetry.space_group_name_H-M   'P 1'
#
loop_
_entity.id
_entity.type
_entity.pdbx_description
1 polymer ?
#
loop_
_entity_poly.entity_id
_entity_poly.type
_entity_poly.pdbx_seq_one_letter_code
_entity_poly.pdbx_strand_id
1 'polypeptide(L)'
;MKGINIAIYFDPDLIRICVHQQDGSYLSQNFNYDDSVIEEIYQWLEQFTPNRTHICLIEHDTADLLADELVDNGYHVHQISQHDLLSWFASEPPSSPDGSPVRALLRYLENEMPPEYQSRTPQIEALMDLLDELDALEAVEEAEDEDSLPDDVLRLMKQKKISAHDAALRLIPDVNERIREHLINYPDLMTPELLEDFFPELIEALDRPKH
;
A
#
# COMPACT_ATOMS: atom_id res chain seq x y z
N MET A 1 -15.20 9.95 17.39
CA MET A 1 -15.52 10.59 16.09
C MET A 1 -17.03 10.60 15.81
N LYS A 2 -17.54 11.47 14.91
CA LYS A 2 -18.95 11.48 14.50
C LYS A 2 -19.13 10.64 13.23
N GLY A 3 -19.61 9.41 13.36
CA GLY A 3 -19.76 8.52 12.20
C GLY A 3 -20.15 7.11 12.60
N ILE A 4 -19.99 6.18 11.67
CA ILE A 4 -20.02 4.74 11.91
C ILE A 4 -18.57 4.32 12.12
N ASN A 5 -18.25 3.70 13.25
CA ASN A 5 -16.89 3.25 13.54
C ASN A 5 -16.84 1.73 13.36
N ILE A 6 -15.87 1.26 12.60
CA ILE A 6 -15.66 -0.15 12.28
C ILE A 6 -14.21 -0.48 12.66
N ALA A 7 -14.03 -1.64 13.27
CA ALA A 7 -12.72 -2.22 13.52
C ALA A 7 -12.64 -3.55 12.78
N ILE A 8 -11.57 -3.74 12.01
CA ILE A 8 -11.27 -4.97 11.29
C ILE A 8 -9.95 -5.50 11.84
N TYR A 9 -10.00 -6.71 12.38
CA TYR A 9 -8.89 -7.37 13.05
C TYR A 9 -8.56 -8.69 12.36
N PHE A 10 -7.33 -8.81 11.86
CA PHE A 10 -6.80 -10.01 11.23
C PHE A 10 -6.24 -10.93 12.32
N ASP A 11 -7.03 -11.92 12.73
CA ASP A 11 -6.60 -12.99 13.65
C ASP A 11 -5.91 -14.09 12.81
N PRO A 12 -4.98 -14.90 13.35
CA PRO A 12 -4.39 -16.02 12.60
C PRO A 12 -5.40 -17.00 11.97
N ASP A 13 -6.57 -17.19 12.59
CA ASP A 13 -7.54 -18.18 12.12
C ASP A 13 -8.65 -17.58 11.23
N LEU A 14 -9.02 -16.32 11.46
CA LEU A 14 -10.16 -15.66 10.80
C LEU A 14 -10.04 -14.13 10.84
N ILE A 15 -10.86 -13.42 10.07
CA ILE A 15 -10.95 -11.96 10.14
C ILE A 15 -12.17 -11.60 10.99
N ARG A 16 -11.98 -10.77 12.02
CA ARG A 16 -13.04 -10.30 12.92
C ARG A 16 -13.35 -8.85 12.64
N ILE A 17 -14.62 -8.55 12.41
CA ILE A 17 -15.11 -7.19 12.24
C ILE A 17 -16.07 -6.83 13.37
N CYS A 18 -15.95 -5.61 13.90
CA CYS A 18 -16.89 -5.06 14.86
C CYS A 18 -17.27 -3.64 14.49
N VAL A 19 -18.57 -3.35 14.50
CA VAL A 19 -19.14 -2.02 14.24
C VAL A 19 -19.77 -1.51 15.51
N HIS A 20 -19.48 -0.26 15.86
CA HIS A 20 -20.26 0.48 16.84
C HIS A 20 -21.30 1.32 16.08
N GLN A 21 -22.57 0.93 16.24
CA GLN A 21 -23.69 1.61 15.60
C GLN A 21 -24.10 2.87 16.37
N GLN A 22 -24.80 3.78 15.71
CA GLN A 22 -25.24 5.05 16.30
C GLN A 22 -26.24 4.88 17.47
N ASP A 23 -26.89 3.72 17.56
CA ASP A 23 -27.81 3.37 18.66
C ASP A 23 -27.08 2.82 19.91
N GLY A 24 -25.74 2.74 19.88
CA GLY A 24 -24.91 2.21 20.95
C GLY A 24 -24.77 0.69 20.95
N SER A 25 -25.36 0.00 19.96
CA SER A 25 -25.21 -1.44 19.79
C SER A 25 -23.92 -1.80 19.05
N TYR A 26 -23.50 -3.06 19.21
CA TYR A 26 -22.34 -3.62 18.52
C TYR A 26 -22.81 -4.71 17.57
N LEU A 27 -22.42 -4.58 16.30
CA LEU A 27 -22.53 -5.66 15.31
C LEU A 27 -21.17 -6.31 15.16
N SER A 28 -21.11 -7.64 15.13
CA SER A 28 -19.88 -8.40 14.89
C SER A 28 -20.09 -9.37 13.75
N GLN A 29 -19.09 -9.49 12.89
CA GLN A 29 -19.06 -10.39 11.75
C GLN A 29 -17.68 -11.04 11.69
N ASN A 30 -17.63 -12.32 11.32
CA ASN A 30 -16.38 -13.04 11.10
C ASN A 30 -16.32 -13.51 9.65
N PHE A 31 -15.13 -13.50 9.06
CA PHE A 31 -14.84 -14.03 7.74
C PHE A 31 -13.70 -15.04 7.83
N ASN A 32 -13.73 -16.08 7.01
CA ASN A 32 -12.64 -17.06 6.95
C ASN A 32 -11.59 -16.59 5.92
N TYR A 33 -10.33 -16.97 6.11
CA TYR A 33 -9.35 -16.76 5.04
C TYR A 33 -9.62 -17.71 3.88
N ASP A 34 -10.08 -17.16 2.78
CA ASP A 34 -10.18 -17.80 1.47
C ASP A 34 -9.84 -16.79 0.37
N ASP A 35 -9.77 -17.26 -0.88
CA ASP A 35 -9.39 -16.43 -2.03
C ASP A 35 -10.36 -15.26 -2.30
N SER A 36 -11.57 -15.31 -1.75
CA SER A 36 -12.64 -14.31 -1.93
C SER A 36 -12.83 -13.38 -0.73
N VAL A 37 -12.08 -13.57 0.36
CA VAL A 37 -12.36 -12.91 1.64
C VAL A 37 -12.38 -11.38 1.55
N ILE A 38 -11.51 -10.80 0.73
CA ILE A 38 -11.43 -9.35 0.53
C ILE A 38 -12.71 -8.84 -0.13
N GLU A 39 -13.17 -9.50 -1.22
CA GLU A 39 -14.44 -9.16 -1.89
C GLU A 39 -15.65 -9.31 -0.95
N GLU A 40 -15.67 -10.35 -0.12
CA GLU A 40 -16.75 -10.55 0.86
C GLU A 40 -16.80 -9.42 1.90
N ILE A 41 -15.64 -8.97 2.39
CA ILE A 41 -15.54 -7.83 3.30
C ILE A 41 -16.08 -6.57 2.62
N TYR A 42 -15.73 -6.32 1.35
CA TYR A 42 -16.26 -5.18 0.61
C TYR A 42 -17.77 -5.20 0.46
N GLN A 43 -18.33 -6.32 -0.03
CA GLN A 43 -19.78 -6.46 -0.19
C GLN A 43 -20.51 -6.24 1.13
N TRP A 44 -19.91 -6.69 2.24
CA TRP A 44 -20.46 -6.42 3.56
C TRP A 44 -20.31 -4.95 3.97
N LEU A 45 -19.23 -4.26 3.60
CA LEU A 45 -19.03 -2.85 3.87
C LEU A 45 -19.97 -1.92 3.07
N GLU A 46 -20.46 -2.34 1.89
CA GLU A 46 -21.38 -1.56 1.05
C GLU A 46 -22.67 -1.11 1.76
N GLN A 47 -23.06 -1.78 2.85
CA GLN A 47 -24.20 -1.38 3.67
C GLN A 47 -23.94 -0.07 4.46
N PHE A 48 -22.69 0.37 4.56
CA PHE A 48 -22.26 1.57 5.29
C PHE A 48 -21.88 2.69 4.30
N THR A 49 -22.13 3.94 4.69
CA THR A 49 -21.85 5.09 3.82
C THR A 49 -20.37 5.48 3.89
N PRO A 50 -19.57 5.44 2.81
CA PRO A 50 -18.11 5.61 2.86
C PRO A 50 -17.66 6.90 3.58
N ASN A 51 -18.12 8.07 3.12
CA ASN A 51 -17.74 9.38 3.66
C ASN A 51 -18.12 9.63 5.14
N ARG A 52 -18.86 8.71 5.77
CA ARG A 52 -19.30 8.78 7.17
C ARG A 52 -18.80 7.61 8.01
N THR A 53 -18.03 6.71 7.41
CA THR A 53 -17.59 5.47 8.03
C THR A 53 -16.08 5.54 8.24
N HIS A 54 -15.68 5.33 9.48
CA HIS A 54 -14.29 5.25 9.89
C HIS A 54 -13.93 3.80 10.15
N ILE A 55 -12.87 3.32 9.50
CA ILE A 55 -12.43 1.92 9.57
C ILE A 55 -11.04 1.89 10.19
N CYS A 56 -10.88 1.18 11.30
CA CYS A 56 -9.59 0.95 11.92
C CYS A 56 -9.09 -0.45 11.59
N LEU A 57 -7.87 -0.52 11.07
CA LEU A 57 -7.13 -1.72 10.72
C LEU A 57 -5.89 -1.82 11.62
N ILE A 58 -5.53 -3.03 12.01
CA ILE A 58 -4.21 -3.30 12.57
C ILE A 58 -3.23 -3.55 11.44
N GLU A 59 -2.02 -3.01 11.52
CA GLU A 59 -0.94 -3.24 10.55
C GLU A 59 -0.71 -4.74 10.35
N HIS A 60 -0.79 -5.16 9.09
CA HIS A 60 -0.64 -6.54 8.62
C HIS A 60 -0.53 -6.50 7.09
N ASP A 61 0.26 -7.38 6.48
CA ASP A 61 0.51 -7.37 5.02
C ASP A 61 -0.79 -7.40 4.20
N THR A 62 -1.78 -8.19 4.62
CA THR A 62 -3.12 -8.23 3.98
C THR A 62 -3.97 -6.99 4.26
N ALA A 63 -3.75 -6.30 5.39
CA ALA A 63 -4.49 -5.10 5.77
C ALA A 63 -4.10 -3.90 4.91
N ASP A 64 -2.85 -3.85 4.45
CA ASP A 64 -2.32 -2.79 3.61
C ASP A 64 -3.07 -2.67 2.27
N LEU A 65 -3.24 -3.79 1.56
CA LEU A 65 -3.98 -3.84 0.30
C LEU A 65 -5.44 -3.41 0.50
N LEU A 66 -6.06 -3.91 1.58
CA LEU A 66 -7.43 -3.54 1.94
C LEU A 66 -7.52 -2.04 2.30
N ALA A 67 -6.50 -1.47 2.95
CA ALA A 67 -6.47 -0.07 3.35
C ALA A 67 -6.44 0.87 2.15
N ASP A 68 -5.58 0.60 1.17
CA ASP A 68 -5.44 1.37 -0.06
C ASP A 68 -6.79 1.45 -0.80
N GLU A 69 -7.38 0.28 -1.09
CA GLU A 69 -8.65 0.19 -1.80
C GLU A 69 -9.83 0.81 -0.99
N LEU A 70 -9.87 0.69 0.34
CA LEU A 70 -10.90 1.34 1.16
C LEU A 70 -10.81 2.87 1.10
N VAL A 71 -9.59 3.44 1.14
CA VAL A 71 -9.40 4.88 0.98
C VAL A 71 -9.85 5.32 -0.41
N ASP A 72 -9.49 4.58 -1.45
CA ASP A 72 -9.86 4.89 -2.84
C ASP A 72 -11.39 4.85 -3.05
N ASN A 73 -12.10 4.02 -2.26
CA ASN A 73 -13.57 3.97 -2.23
C ASN A 73 -14.23 5.03 -1.32
N GLY A 74 -13.45 5.92 -0.70
CA GLY A 74 -13.94 7.07 0.07
C GLY A 74 -14.25 6.78 1.54
N TYR A 75 -13.73 5.68 2.10
CA TYR A 75 -13.78 5.43 3.54
C TYR A 75 -12.67 6.22 4.25
N HIS A 76 -12.92 6.59 5.51
CA HIS A 76 -11.88 7.14 6.38
C HIS A 76 -11.15 5.98 7.05
N VAL A 77 -9.98 5.62 6.52
CA VAL A 77 -9.21 4.47 7.03
C VAL A 77 -8.18 4.95 8.03
N HIS A 78 -7.98 4.17 9.09
CA HIS A 78 -6.99 4.40 10.12
C HIS A 78 -6.22 3.10 10.33
N GLN A 79 -4.90 3.13 10.12
CA GLN A 79 -4.05 1.98 10.35
C GLN A 79 -3.21 2.21 11.61
N ILE A 80 -3.14 1.22 12.48
CA ILE A 80 -2.39 1.32 13.74
C ILE A 80 -1.51 0.10 13.94
N SER A 81 -0.36 0.29 14.58
CA SER A 81 0.51 -0.82 14.93
C SER A 81 -0.02 -1.58 16.15
N GLN A 82 0.38 -2.84 16.28
CA GLN A 82 0.13 -3.59 17.52
C GLN A 82 0.80 -2.92 18.74
N HIS A 83 1.92 -2.22 18.52
CA HIS A 83 2.63 -1.49 19.57
C HIS A 83 1.80 -0.32 20.12
N ASP A 84 1.12 0.44 19.26
CA ASP A 84 0.27 1.56 19.66
C ASP A 84 -0.87 1.07 20.56
N LEU A 85 -1.54 0.00 20.13
CA LEU A 85 -2.64 -0.59 20.89
C LEU A 85 -2.18 -1.10 22.27
N LEU A 86 -1.03 -1.78 22.33
CA LEU A 86 -0.45 -2.28 23.58
C LEU A 86 0.01 -1.14 24.51
N SER A 87 0.57 -0.08 23.94
CA SER A 87 1.01 1.11 24.70
C SER A 87 -0.19 1.84 25.31
N TRP A 88 -1.27 1.98 24.55
CA TRP A 88 -2.53 2.52 25.05
C TRP A 88 -3.10 1.70 26.20
N PHE A 89 -3.17 0.37 26.05
CA PHE A 89 -3.58 -0.54 27.13
C PHE A 89 -2.76 -0.41 28.41
N ALA A 90 -1.46 -0.15 28.29
CA ALA A 90 -0.58 0.03 29.44
C ALA A 90 -0.83 1.38 30.16
N SER A 91 -1.21 2.42 29.42
CA SER A 91 -1.48 3.75 29.96
C SER A 91 -2.89 3.90 30.55
N GLU A 92 -3.90 3.34 29.87
CA GLU A 92 -5.31 3.41 30.26
C GLU A 92 -5.96 2.02 30.14
N PRO A 93 -5.65 1.10 31.07
CA PRO A 93 -6.23 -0.24 31.02
C PRO A 93 -7.75 -0.16 31.18
N PRO A 94 -8.53 -0.82 30.29
CA PRO A 94 -9.98 -0.78 30.39
C PRO A 94 -10.44 -1.37 31.71
N SER A 95 -11.46 -0.76 32.30
CA SER A 95 -11.99 -1.13 33.62
C SER A 95 -12.55 -2.55 33.67
N SER A 96 -12.93 -3.10 32.52
CA SER A 96 -13.30 -4.50 32.34
C SER A 96 -12.72 -5.01 31.02
N PRO A 97 -11.86 -6.05 31.04
CA PRO A 97 -11.43 -6.70 29.82
C PRO A 97 -12.60 -7.50 29.26
N ASP A 98 -13.10 -7.09 28.10
CA ASP A 98 -14.12 -7.83 27.35
C ASP A 98 -13.52 -8.98 26.51
N GLY A 99 -12.20 -9.14 26.55
CA GLY A 99 -11.46 -10.23 25.90
C GLY A 99 -11.46 -10.17 24.37
N SER A 100 -11.89 -9.06 23.77
CA SER A 100 -12.07 -8.96 22.32
C SER A 100 -11.09 -7.94 21.72
N PRO A 101 -10.05 -8.39 20.98
CA PRO A 101 -9.07 -7.48 20.38
C PRO A 101 -9.72 -6.52 19.38
N VAL A 102 -10.74 -6.97 18.64
CA VAL A 102 -11.48 -6.11 17.69
C VAL A 102 -12.26 -5.00 18.39
N ARG A 103 -12.81 -5.24 19.58
CA ARG A 103 -13.47 -4.19 20.38
C ARG A 103 -12.46 -3.23 21.01
N ALA A 104 -11.27 -3.73 21.35
CA ALA A 104 -10.20 -2.86 21.81
C ALA A 104 -9.74 -1.89 20.71
N LEU A 105 -9.55 -2.40 19.49
CA LEU A 105 -9.24 -1.60 18.31
C LEU A 105 -10.30 -0.52 18.06
N LEU A 106 -11.57 -0.89 18.18
CA LEU A 106 -12.68 0.04 18.02
C LEU A 106 -12.69 1.16 19.08
N ARG A 107 -12.42 0.81 20.35
CA ARG A 107 -12.29 1.80 21.42
C ARG A 107 -11.09 2.72 21.23
N TYR A 108 -9.97 2.16 20.77
CA TYR A 108 -8.77 2.94 20.46
C TYR A 108 -9.07 3.99 19.38
N LEU A 109 -9.70 3.58 18.28
CA LEU A 109 -10.15 4.49 17.23
C LEU A 109 -11.00 5.64 17.79
N GLU A 110 -11.95 5.32 18.67
CA GLU A 110 -12.89 6.29 19.20
C GLU A 110 -12.29 7.31 20.17
N ASN A 111 -11.32 6.86 20.98
CA ASN A 111 -10.70 7.65 22.04
C ASN A 111 -9.50 8.44 21.53
N GLU A 112 -8.59 7.79 20.83
CA GLU A 112 -7.31 8.37 20.41
C GLU A 112 -7.42 9.08 19.06
N MET A 113 -8.39 8.70 18.22
CA MET A 113 -8.58 9.26 16.87
C MET A 113 -7.25 9.28 16.07
N PRO A 114 -6.66 8.10 15.82
CA PRO A 114 -5.40 7.99 15.09
C PRO A 114 -5.44 8.71 13.74
N PRO A 115 -4.28 9.10 13.18
CA PRO A 115 -4.23 9.71 11.86
C PRO A 115 -4.88 8.81 10.80
N GLU A 116 -5.44 9.44 9.78
CA GLU A 116 -5.97 8.72 8.62
C GLU A 116 -4.81 8.16 7.79
N TYR A 117 -4.98 6.92 7.36
CA TYR A 117 -4.09 6.23 6.45
C TYR A 117 -4.10 6.93 5.09
N GLN A 118 -2.92 7.04 4.48
CA GLN A 118 -2.77 7.61 3.15
C GLN A 118 -2.56 6.47 2.16
N SER A 119 -3.50 6.36 1.22
CA SER A 119 -3.42 5.37 0.13
C SER A 119 -2.08 5.48 -0.60
N ARG A 120 -1.47 4.32 -0.82
CA ARG A 120 -0.23 4.17 -1.59
C ARG A 120 -0.50 4.03 -3.09
N THR A 121 -1.76 3.93 -3.51
CA THR A 121 -2.15 3.79 -4.93
C THR A 121 -1.44 4.80 -5.84
N PRO A 122 -1.37 6.11 -5.52
CA PRO A 122 -0.66 7.06 -6.38
C PRO A 122 0.85 6.78 -6.52
N GLN A 123 1.49 6.28 -5.46
CA GLN A 123 2.90 5.94 -5.47
C GLN A 123 3.15 4.63 -6.22
N ILE A 124 2.22 3.67 -6.13
CA ILE A 124 2.24 2.42 -6.91
C ILE A 124 2.07 2.73 -8.39
N GLU A 125 1.07 3.53 -8.77
CA GLU A 125 0.84 3.95 -10.16
C GLU A 125 2.07 4.65 -10.74
N ALA A 126 2.67 5.59 -10.00
CA ALA A 126 3.88 6.27 -10.44
C ALA A 126 5.08 5.32 -10.61
N LEU A 127 5.19 4.28 -9.78
CA LEU A 127 6.23 3.26 -9.94
C LEU A 127 5.99 2.40 -11.18
N MET A 128 4.73 1.97 -11.40
CA MET A 128 4.35 1.19 -12.58
C MET A 128 4.61 1.96 -13.87
N ASP A 129 4.27 3.26 -13.92
CA ASP A 129 4.56 4.12 -15.08
C ASP A 129 6.08 4.19 -15.38
N LEU A 130 6.92 4.23 -14.34
CA LEU A 130 8.38 4.23 -14.51
C LEU A 130 8.91 2.88 -15.00
N LEU A 131 8.35 1.77 -14.50
CA LEU A 131 8.72 0.42 -14.94
C LEU A 131 8.30 0.19 -16.40
N ASP A 132 7.08 0.61 -16.77
CA ASP A 132 6.60 0.57 -18.15
C ASP A 132 7.47 1.45 -19.08
N GLU A 133 7.92 2.62 -18.59
CA GLU A 133 8.86 3.49 -19.31
C GLU A 133 10.20 2.76 -19.55
N LEU A 134 10.73 2.07 -18.54
CA LEU A 134 11.98 1.30 -18.64
C LEU A 134 11.83 0.13 -19.64
N ASP A 135 10.78 -0.67 -19.50
CA ASP A 135 10.49 -1.81 -20.38
C ASP A 135 10.36 -1.36 -21.84
N ALA A 136 9.68 -0.22 -22.07
CA ALA A 136 9.54 0.35 -23.40
C ALA A 136 10.88 0.79 -23.99
N LEU A 137 11.82 1.29 -23.18
CA LEU A 137 13.18 1.63 -23.63
C LEU A 137 14.03 0.39 -23.91
N GLU A 138 13.92 -0.64 -23.08
CA GLU A 138 14.65 -1.90 -23.27
C GLU A 138 14.19 -2.68 -24.50
N ALA A 139 12.91 -2.54 -24.87
CA ALA A 139 12.34 -3.14 -26.07
C ALA A 139 12.83 -2.49 -27.38
N VAL A 140 13.45 -1.30 -27.35
CA VAL A 140 13.88 -0.59 -28.56
C VAL A 140 15.02 -1.31 -29.28
N GLU A 141 14.68 -1.92 -30.43
CA GLU A 141 15.65 -2.55 -31.33
C GLU A 141 16.24 -1.59 -32.39
N GLU A 142 17.35 -1.97 -33.02
CA GLU A 142 18.04 -1.14 -34.04
C GLU A 142 17.21 -0.88 -35.31
N ALA A 143 16.19 -1.69 -35.59
CA ALA A 143 15.43 -1.69 -36.84
C ALA A 143 13.93 -1.35 -36.66
N GLU A 144 13.55 -0.72 -35.54
CA GLU A 144 12.16 -0.33 -35.31
C GLU A 144 11.70 0.84 -36.20
N ASP A 145 10.42 0.79 -36.59
CA ASP A 145 9.76 1.89 -37.29
C ASP A 145 9.66 3.10 -36.37
N GLU A 146 9.92 4.31 -36.88
CA GLU A 146 9.87 5.54 -36.07
C GLU A 146 8.50 5.77 -35.39
N ASP A 147 7.42 5.22 -35.94
CA ASP A 147 6.06 5.36 -35.40
C ASP A 147 5.79 4.48 -34.16
N SER A 148 6.66 3.53 -33.83
CA SER A 148 6.54 2.66 -32.64
C SER A 148 7.46 3.06 -31.49
N LEU A 149 8.34 4.05 -31.70
CA LEU A 149 9.33 4.46 -30.70
C LEU A 149 8.74 5.38 -29.63
N PRO A 150 9.21 5.29 -28.37
CA PRO A 150 8.87 6.28 -27.35
C PRO A 150 9.24 7.71 -27.79
N ASP A 151 8.40 8.69 -27.44
CA ASP A 151 8.57 10.09 -27.84
C ASP A 151 9.94 10.66 -27.44
N ASP A 152 10.43 10.26 -26.28
CA ASP A 152 11.71 10.71 -25.73
C ASP A 152 12.91 10.13 -26.48
N VAL A 153 12.79 8.88 -26.96
CA VAL A 153 13.76 8.24 -27.87
C VAL A 153 13.79 9.00 -29.19
N LEU A 154 12.63 9.23 -29.81
CA LEU A 154 12.51 9.99 -31.06
C LEU A 154 13.11 11.40 -30.96
N ARG A 155 12.83 12.10 -29.85
CA ARG A 155 13.37 13.43 -29.58
C ARG A 155 14.89 13.38 -29.51
N LEU A 156 15.45 12.43 -28.77
CA LEU A 156 16.89 12.31 -28.57
C LEU A 156 17.62 11.86 -29.85
N MET A 157 17.03 10.93 -30.60
CA MET A 157 17.51 10.51 -31.93
C MET A 157 17.61 11.71 -32.87
N LYS A 158 16.53 12.49 -33.02
CA LYS A 158 16.48 13.65 -33.92
C LYS A 158 17.46 14.75 -33.49
N GLN A 159 17.61 14.97 -32.19
CA GLN A 159 18.51 15.99 -31.64
C GLN A 159 20.00 15.60 -31.80
N LYS A 160 20.35 14.35 -31.48
CA LYS A 160 21.76 13.89 -31.43
C LYS A 160 22.21 13.14 -32.68
N LYS A 161 21.30 12.85 -33.62
CA LYS A 161 21.54 12.08 -34.86
C LYS A 161 22.17 10.71 -34.57
N ILE A 162 21.58 9.99 -33.64
CA ILE A 162 21.96 8.64 -33.21
C ILE A 162 20.86 7.64 -33.56
N SER A 163 21.16 6.34 -33.50
CA SER A 163 20.16 5.28 -33.68
C SER A 163 19.13 5.28 -32.53
N ALA A 164 17.99 4.62 -32.75
CA ALA A 164 16.94 4.45 -31.73
C ALA A 164 17.49 3.71 -30.51
N HIS A 165 18.19 2.61 -30.76
CA HIS A 165 18.87 1.83 -29.74
C HIS A 165 19.87 2.67 -28.93
N ASP A 166 20.73 3.47 -29.58
CA ASP A 166 21.68 4.35 -28.88
C ASP A 166 20.98 5.45 -28.06
N ALA A 167 19.83 5.92 -28.51
CA ALA A 167 19.03 6.88 -27.77
C ALA A 167 18.40 6.24 -26.54
N ALA A 168 17.80 5.05 -26.68
CA ALA A 168 17.23 4.29 -25.57
C ALA A 168 18.28 3.94 -24.51
N LEU A 169 19.44 3.41 -24.91
CA LEU A 169 20.56 3.11 -23.99
C LEU A 169 21.05 4.33 -23.20
N ARG A 170 20.85 5.55 -23.72
CA ARG A 170 21.20 6.79 -23.02
C ARG A 170 20.13 7.29 -22.07
N LEU A 171 18.89 6.85 -22.22
CA LEU A 171 17.75 7.21 -21.38
C LEU A 171 17.57 6.22 -20.21
N ILE A 172 17.86 4.93 -20.43
CA ILE A 172 17.75 3.87 -19.40
C ILE A 172 18.39 4.28 -18.05
N PRO A 173 19.63 4.82 -17.99
CA PRO A 173 20.22 5.20 -16.71
C PRO A 173 19.46 6.28 -15.95
N ASP A 174 18.78 7.19 -16.65
CA ASP A 174 17.98 8.26 -16.05
C ASP A 174 16.68 7.70 -15.45
N VAL A 175 16.01 6.80 -16.18
CA VAL A 175 14.81 6.11 -15.69
C VAL A 175 15.15 5.22 -14.49
N ASN A 176 16.26 4.48 -14.55
CA ASN A 176 16.75 3.67 -13.42
C ASN A 176 17.00 4.52 -12.16
N GLU A 177 17.58 5.70 -12.30
CA GLU A 177 17.79 6.59 -11.15
C GLU A 177 16.46 7.12 -10.60
N ARG A 178 15.51 7.49 -11.47
CA ARG A 178 14.16 7.91 -11.05
C ARG A 178 13.44 6.80 -10.28
N ILE A 179 13.55 5.54 -10.73
CA ILE A 179 12.99 4.37 -10.03
C ILE A 179 13.65 4.21 -8.65
N ARG A 180 14.98 4.29 -8.60
CA ARG A 180 15.73 4.21 -7.33
C ARG A 180 15.33 5.31 -6.35
N GLU A 181 15.26 6.56 -6.81
CA GLU A 181 14.82 7.70 -5.99
C GLU A 181 13.39 7.49 -5.46
N HIS A 182 12.49 6.99 -6.30
CA HIS A 182 11.11 6.69 -5.90
C HIS A 182 11.06 5.61 -4.82
N LEU A 183 11.78 4.50 -4.99
CA LEU A 183 11.84 3.40 -4.02
C LEU A 183 12.53 3.79 -2.70
N ILE A 184 13.50 4.72 -2.73
CA ILE A 184 14.10 5.29 -1.51
C ILE A 184 13.08 6.13 -0.73
N ASN A 185 12.24 6.90 -1.44
CA ASN A 185 11.22 7.74 -0.82
C ASN A 185 10.02 6.91 -0.31
N TYR A 186 9.76 5.75 -0.92
CA TYR A 186 8.66 4.84 -0.58
C TYR A 186 9.18 3.41 -0.39
N PRO A 187 9.88 3.14 0.73
CA PRO A 187 10.53 1.84 0.96
C PRO A 187 9.54 0.67 1.05
N ASP A 188 8.28 0.93 1.42
CA ASP A 188 7.23 -0.10 1.50
C ASP A 188 6.87 -0.69 0.13
N LEU A 189 7.22 -0.01 -0.97
CA LEU A 189 7.03 -0.51 -2.34
C LEU A 189 8.18 -1.41 -2.82
N MET A 190 9.25 -1.55 -2.03
CA MET A 190 10.46 -2.26 -2.43
C MET A 190 10.29 -3.76 -2.23
N THR A 191 9.91 -4.47 -3.30
CA THR A 191 9.88 -5.93 -3.31
C THR A 191 11.31 -6.51 -3.38
N PRO A 192 11.51 -7.80 -3.02
CA PRO A 192 12.81 -8.45 -3.17
C PRO A 192 13.37 -8.38 -4.59
N GLU A 193 12.52 -8.52 -5.61
CA GLU A 193 12.91 -8.42 -7.02
C GLU A 193 13.40 -7.02 -7.37
N LEU A 194 12.65 -5.98 -6.97
CA LEU A 194 13.04 -4.59 -7.19
C LEU A 194 14.34 -4.22 -6.45
N LEU A 195 14.56 -4.81 -5.27
CA LEU A 195 15.81 -4.63 -4.54
C LEU A 195 17.01 -5.23 -5.31
N GLU A 196 16.83 -6.41 -5.90
CA GLU A 196 17.85 -7.07 -6.73
C GLU A 196 18.17 -6.28 -8.00
N ASP A 197 17.14 -5.83 -8.70
CA ASP A 197 17.28 -5.14 -9.99
C ASP A 197 17.85 -3.73 -9.83
N PHE A 198 17.36 -2.97 -8.84
CA PHE A 198 17.67 -1.55 -8.71
C PHE A 198 18.70 -1.23 -7.63
N PHE A 199 18.98 -2.12 -6.67
CA PHE A 199 19.97 -1.89 -5.59
C PHE A 199 20.93 -3.06 -5.37
N PRO A 200 21.60 -3.59 -6.41
CA PRO A 200 22.49 -4.75 -6.28
C PRO A 200 23.62 -4.50 -5.28
N GLU A 201 24.08 -3.25 -5.12
CA GLU A 201 25.13 -2.89 -4.17
C GLU A 201 24.72 -3.05 -2.70
N LEU A 202 23.43 -2.94 -2.37
CA LEU A 202 22.93 -3.16 -1.01
C LEU A 202 22.97 -4.65 -0.66
N ILE A 203 22.62 -5.51 -1.62
CA ILE A 203 22.67 -6.96 -1.47
C ILE A 203 24.12 -7.43 -1.31
N GLU A 204 25.04 -6.94 -2.14
CA GLU A 204 26.47 -7.24 -2.01
C GLU A 204 27.04 -6.81 -0.64
N ALA A 205 26.55 -5.69 -0.09
CA ALA A 205 26.96 -5.21 1.23
C ALA A 205 26.40 -6.07 2.38
N LEU A 206 25.20 -6.63 2.23
CA LEU A 206 24.61 -7.57 3.18
C LEU A 206 25.33 -8.93 3.16
N ASP A 207 25.74 -9.40 1.99
CA ASP A 207 26.47 -10.68 1.81
C ASP A 207 27.94 -10.61 2.23
N ARG A 208 28.52 -9.41 2.25
CA ARG A 208 29.88 -9.16 2.75
C ARG A 208 29.86 -8.10 3.83
N PRO A 209 29.49 -8.43 5.08
CA PRO A 209 29.61 -7.49 6.18
C PRO A 209 31.08 -7.06 6.28
N LYS A 210 31.36 -5.81 5.92
CA LYS A 210 32.68 -5.21 6.11
C LYS A 210 32.94 -5.19 7.62
N HIS A 211 33.88 -6.04 8.04
CA HIS A 211 34.45 -6.05 9.39
C HIS A 211 35.17 -4.74 9.72
#